data_AF-A0A087USC4-F1
#
_entry.id   AF-A0A087USC4-F1
#
_cell.length_a   1.000
_cell.length_b   1.000
_cell.length_c   1.000
_cell.angle_alpha   90.00
_cell.angle_beta   90.00
_cell.angle_gamma   90.00
#
_symmetry.space_group_name_H-M   'P 1'
#
loop_
_entity.id
_entity.type
_entity.pdbx_description
1 polymer ?
#
loop_
_entity_poly.entity_id
_entity_poly.type
_entity_poly.pdbx_seq_one_letter_code
_entity_poly.pdbx_strand_id
1 'polypeptide(L)' 'MVRGGTSEPTCWLNIWSIGVFSADKNPVYASKLYPFISEELGISNDRIVLQFNDITMDQVAKPS' A
#
# COMPACT_ATOMS: atom_id res chain seq x y z
N MET A 1 9.56 -12.95 0.51
CA MET A 1 9.89 -12.00 1.60
C MET A 1 9.58 -12.65 2.95
N VAL A 2 10.15 -12.18 4.06
CA VAL A 2 9.90 -12.74 5.40
C VAL A 2 9.26 -11.66 6.26
N ARG A 3 8.19 -12.00 6.98
CA ARG A 3 7.53 -11.08 7.92
C ARG A 3 7.21 -11.81 9.22
N GLY A 4 7.64 -11.25 10.35
CA GLY A 4 7.45 -11.87 11.66
C GLY A 4 8.16 -13.22 11.81
N GLY A 5 9.31 -13.40 11.12
CA GLY A 5 10.08 -14.65 11.17
C GLY A 5 9.51 -15.81 10.34
N THR A 6 8.42 -15.61 9.59
CA THR A 6 7.83 -16.64 8.73
C THR A 6 7.96 -16.31 7.25
N SER A 7 8.03 -17.36 6.42
CA SER A 7 8.01 -17.28 4.95
C SER A 7 6.61 -17.38 4.35
N GLU A 8 5.56 -17.40 5.19
CA GLU A 8 4.17 -17.40 4.73
C GLU A 8 3.88 -16.20 3.82
N PRO A 9 3.03 -16.34 2.80
CA PRO A 9 2.70 -15.28 1.85
C PRO A 9 2.37 -13.96 2.55
N THR A 10 2.92 -12.86 2.05
CA THR A 10 2.76 -11.52 2.63
C THR A 10 2.98 -10.49 1.55
N CYS A 11 2.43 -9.29 1.74
CA CYS A 11 2.52 -8.19 0.78
C CYS A 11 2.97 -6.91 1.49
N TRP A 12 3.93 -6.21 0.91
CA TRP A 12 4.28 -4.83 1.28
C TRP A 12 4.09 -3.95 0.07
N LEU A 13 3.09 -3.08 0.10
CA LEU A 13 2.76 -2.19 -1.00
C LEU A 13 3.06 -0.73 -0.61
N ASN A 14 3.89 -0.08 -1.42
CA ASN A 14 4.17 1.35 -1.31
C ASN A 14 3.38 2.09 -2.38
N ILE A 15 2.52 3.04 -1.98
CA ILE A 15 1.71 3.84 -2.90
C ILE A 15 2.09 5.29 -2.72
N TRP A 16 2.41 5.95 -3.82
CA TRP A 16 2.97 7.30 -3.86
C TRP A 16 2.06 8.17 -4.71
N SER A 17 1.66 9.32 -4.19
CA SER A 17 0.78 10.24 -4.92
C SER A 17 0.96 11.67 -4.42
N ILE A 18 0.75 12.63 -5.32
CA ILE A 18 0.90 14.06 -5.00
C ILE A 18 -0.41 14.62 -4.45
N GLY A 19 -0.44 14.99 -3.16
CA GLY A 19 -1.56 15.68 -2.51
C GLY A 19 -2.86 14.86 -2.37
N VAL A 20 -2.75 13.53 -2.33
CA VAL A 20 -3.90 12.60 -2.26
C VAL A 20 -4.06 11.98 -0.88
N PHE A 21 -2.96 11.60 -0.24
CA PHE A 21 -3.01 10.78 0.98
C PHE A 21 -3.05 11.63 2.24
N SER A 22 -3.89 11.22 3.19
CA SER A 22 -4.08 11.91 4.47
C SER A 22 -4.67 10.93 5.48
N ALA A 23 -4.56 11.24 6.78
CA ALA A 23 -5.03 10.34 7.85
C ALA A 23 -6.51 9.97 7.71
N ASP A 24 -7.35 10.89 7.22
CA ASP A 24 -8.78 10.71 6.98
C ASP A 24 -9.10 9.92 5.69
N LYS A 25 -8.30 10.07 4.62
CA LYS A 25 -8.55 9.40 3.34
C LYS A 25 -7.94 8.00 3.24
N ASN A 26 -6.82 7.76 3.93
CA ASN A 26 -6.09 6.49 3.87
C ASN A 26 -6.97 5.26 4.17
N PRO A 27 -7.86 5.27 5.19
CA PRO A 27 -8.77 4.15 5.44
C PRO A 27 -9.72 3.83 4.28
N VAL A 28 -10.13 4.84 3.50
CA VAL A 28 -11.03 4.66 2.34
C VAL A 28 -10.33 3.94 1.20
N TYR A 29 -9.04 4.17 1.00
CA TYR A 29 -8.23 3.43 0.02
C TYR A 29 -7.90 2.03 0.53
N ALA A 30 -7.51 1.92 1.80
CA ALA A 30 -7.21 0.64 2.43
C ALA A 30 -8.39 -0.33 2.37
N SER A 31 -9.61 0.13 2.66
CA SER A 31 -10.81 -0.71 2.66
C SER A 31 -11.11 -1.36 1.30
N LYS A 32 -10.58 -0.81 0.19
CA LYS A 32 -10.69 -1.39 -1.15
C LYS A 32 -9.48 -2.25 -1.52
N LEU A 33 -8.28 -1.85 -1.12
CA LEU A 33 -7.03 -2.51 -1.50
C LEU A 33 -6.82 -3.82 -0.74
N TYR A 34 -7.10 -3.88 0.56
CA TYR A 34 -7.01 -5.11 1.35
C TYR A 34 -7.81 -6.27 0.74
N PRO A 35 -9.14 -6.14 0.49
CA PRO A 35 -9.91 -7.24 -0.09
C PRO A 35 -9.44 -7.59 -1.50
N PHE A 36 -9.12 -6.61 -2.34
CA PHE A 36 -8.60 -6.86 -3.69
C PHE A 36 -7.31 -7.70 -3.67
N ILE A 37 -6.32 -7.30 -2.87
CA ILE A 37 -5.05 -8.03 -2.77
C ILE A 37 -5.28 -9.43 -2.18
N SER A 38 -6.16 -9.54 -1.17
CA SER A 38 -6.48 -10.83 -0.56
C SER A 38 -7.16 -11.78 -1.52
N GLU A 39 -8.07 -11.29 -2.36
CA GLU A 39 -8.80 -12.09 -3.36
C GLU A 39 -7.87 -12.54 -4.49
N GLU A 40 -7.13 -11.62 -5.08
CA GLU A 40 -6.31 -11.89 -6.27
C GLU A 40 -5.06 -12.70 -5.96
N LEU A 41 -4.45 -12.50 -4.79
CA LEU A 41 -3.16 -13.11 -4.43
C LEU A 41 -3.28 -14.19 -3.34
N GLY A 42 -4.46 -14.38 -2.75
CA GLY A 42 -4.67 -15.35 -1.66
C GLY A 42 -3.90 -15.02 -0.37
N ILE A 43 -3.53 -13.75 -0.17
CA ILE A 43 -2.76 -13.30 1.00
C ILE A 43 -3.72 -12.81 2.08
N SER A 44 -3.60 -13.34 3.30
CA SER A 44 -4.43 -12.91 4.43
C SER A 44 -4.22 -11.42 4.76
N ASN A 45 -5.31 -10.71 5.07
CA ASN A 45 -5.30 -9.27 5.35
C ASN A 45 -4.31 -8.85 6.44
N ASP A 46 -4.14 -9.65 7.50
CA ASP A 46 -3.20 -9.37 8.58
C ASP A 46 -1.73 -9.37 8.11
N ARG A 47 -1.46 -9.96 6.94
CA ARG A 47 -0.14 -10.06 6.28
C ARG A 47 0.04 -9.09 5.11
N ILE A 48 -0.86 -8.13 4.94
CA ILE A 48 -0.73 -7.05 3.96
C ILE A 48 -0.39 -5.75 4.69
N VAL A 49 0.67 -5.07 4.25
CA VAL A 49 1.09 -3.75 4.73
C VAL A 49 0.93 -2.76 3.59
N LEU A 50 0.13 -1.71 3.83
CA LEU A 50 -0.04 -0.60 2.90
C LEU A 50 0.67 0.63 3.47
N GLN A 51 1.63 1.17 2.71
CA GLN A 51 2.29 2.44 3.04
C GLN A 51 1.88 3.50 2.01
N PHE A 52 1.13 4.49 2.48
CA PHE A 52 0.70 5.64 1.68
C PHE A 52 1.69 6.80 1.88
N ASN A 53 2.34 7.22 0.79
CA ASN A 53 3.31 8.31 0.77
C ASN A 53 2.69 9.48 0.02
N ASP A 54 2.19 10.46 0.76
CA ASP A 54 1.83 11.75 0.16
C ASP A 54 3.11 12.52 -0.12
N ILE A 55 3.31 12.91 -1.37
CA ILE A 55 4.51 13.58 -1.83
C ILE A 55 4.17 14.92 -2.47
N THR A 56 5.18 15.77 -2.64
CA THR A 56 5.06 17.07 -3.29
C THR A 56 5.61 17.03 -4.71
N MET A 57 5.27 18.03 -5.54
CA MET A 57 5.69 18.06 -6.95
C MET A 57 7.22 18.08 -7.13
N ASP A 58 7.95 18.70 -6.20
CA ASP A 58 9.41 18.76 -6.20
C ASP A 58 10.08 17.42 -5.86
N GLN A 59 9.34 16.46 -5.30
CA GLN A 59 9.83 15.12 -4.98
C GLN A 59 9.72 14.14 -6.16
N VAL A 60 9.10 14.53 -7.28
CA VAL A 60 8.86 13.65 -8.45
C VAL A 60 9.31 14.31 -9.74
N ALA A 61 10.22 13.65 -10.45
CA ALA A 61 10.58 14.02 -11.82
C ALA A 61 9.86 13.10 -12.83
N LYS A 62 9.34 13.68 -13.92
CA LYS A 62 8.84 12.93 -15.07
C LYS A 62 9.55 13.41 -16.34
N PRO A 63 9.98 12.52 -17.23
CA PRO A 63 10.42 12.93 -18.55
C PRO A 63 9.23 13.53 -19.32
N SER A 64 9.47 14.62 -20.04
CA SER A 64 8.53 15.26 -20.97
C SER A 64 8.34 14.44 -22.24
#